data_AF-A0A0D7AIY7-F1
#
_entry.id   AF-A0A0D7AIY7-F1
#
_cell.length_a   1.000
_cell.length_b   1.000
_cell.length_c   1.000
_cell.angle_alpha   90.00
_cell.angle_beta   90.00
_cell.angle_gamma   90.00
#
_symmetry.space_group_name_H-M   'P 1'
#
loop_
_entity.id
_entity.type
_entity.pdbx_description
1 polymer ?
#
loop_
_entity_poly.entity_id
_entity_poly.type
_entity_poly.pdbx_seq_one_letter_code
_entity_poly.pdbx_strand_id
1 'polypeptide(L)'
;MPFSVYTCRWHRRGIIVPTWDGSGVDIFIVDFGRWDLLNYSSPNADFWTHGFSKHATCTSTFDVACYEPDYKEHEDTVNFYDSVVCAFQQYPTWGMFAVYESISFESLSVQGPTRAVYPSSMRIAPSNIISYTLKQIKDVLLSQTRAIPYFDCMNNGTMLRSGATAMVYGTE
;
A
#
# COMPACT_ATOMS: atom_id res chain seq x y z
N MET A 1 8.43 -18.07 -16.95
CA MET A 1 7.09 -18.26 -17.55
C MET A 1 6.72 -16.93 -18.19
N PRO A 2 6.22 -16.86 -19.44
CA PRO A 2 5.84 -15.58 -20.00
C PRO A 2 4.62 -15.08 -19.20
N PHE A 3 4.80 -13.96 -18.50
CA PHE A 3 3.73 -13.35 -17.73
C PHE A 3 2.69 -12.83 -18.73
N SER A 4 1.59 -13.56 -18.92
CA SER A 4 0.38 -12.99 -19.50
C SER A 4 -0.08 -11.87 -18.57
N VAL A 5 0.14 -10.63 -19.01
CA VAL A 5 -0.37 -9.42 -18.40
C VAL A 5 -1.90 -9.51 -18.47
N TYR A 6 -2.55 -9.95 -17.41
CA TYR A 6 -4.01 -9.84 -17.34
C TYR A 6 -4.32 -8.38 -17.04
N THR A 7 -4.44 -7.57 -18.09
CA THR A 7 -4.79 -6.16 -17.98
C THR A 7 -6.28 -6.01 -17.69
N CYS A 8 -6.68 -5.19 -16.72
CA CYS A 8 -8.00 -4.56 -16.82
C CYS A 8 -7.88 -3.15 -17.38
N ARG A 9 -7.64 -3.04 -18.68
CA ARG A 9 -8.43 -2.05 -19.42
C ARG A 9 -9.30 -2.76 -20.44
N TRP A 10 -10.58 -2.85 -20.09
CA TRP A 10 -11.74 -2.99 -20.94
C TRP A 10 -11.51 -3.76 -22.26
N HIS A 11 -11.91 -5.04 -22.26
CA HIS A 11 -12.12 -5.87 -23.46
C HIS A 11 -13.25 -5.35 -24.38
N ARG A 12 -13.44 -4.03 -24.51
CA ARG A 12 -14.47 -3.40 -25.35
C ARG A 12 -13.95 -2.94 -26.72
N ARG A 13 -12.65 -3.07 -27.04
CA ARG A 13 -12.11 -2.53 -28.31
C ARG A 13 -11.14 -3.43 -29.08
N GLY A 14 -10.95 -4.70 -28.69
CA GLY A 14 -10.15 -5.65 -29.48
C GLY A 14 -8.68 -5.25 -29.68
N ILE A 15 -8.13 -4.38 -28.84
CA ILE A 15 -6.72 -3.98 -28.88
C ILE A 15 -5.90 -5.09 -28.20
N ILE A 16 -4.95 -5.65 -28.94
CA ILE A 16 -3.99 -6.63 -28.42
C ILE A 16 -2.93 -5.84 -27.65
N VAL A 17 -2.87 -6.07 -26.33
CA VAL A 17 -1.74 -5.59 -25.52
C VAL A 17 -0.55 -6.53 -25.79
N PRO A 18 0.61 -6.03 -26.25
CA PRO A 18 1.77 -6.87 -26.46
C PRO A 18 2.21 -7.51 -25.13
N THR A 19 2.78 -8.71 -25.20
CA THR A 19 3.36 -9.36 -24.03
C THR A 19 4.53 -8.52 -23.51
N TRP A 20 4.55 -8.28 -22.20
CA TRP A 20 5.68 -7.63 -21.54
C TRP A 20 6.99 -8.37 -21.83
N ASP A 21 8.05 -7.63 -22.17
CA ASP A 21 9.35 -8.17 -22.59
C ASP A 21 10.21 -8.66 -21.40
N GLY A 22 9.76 -8.42 -20.17
CA GLY A 22 10.47 -8.80 -18.95
C GLY A 22 11.44 -7.74 -18.44
N SER A 23 11.44 -6.54 -19.03
CA SER A 23 12.17 -5.40 -18.48
C SER A 23 11.76 -5.17 -17.01
N GLY A 24 12.70 -4.70 -16.20
CA GLY A 24 12.42 -4.36 -14.81
C GLY A 24 11.77 -2.98 -14.72
N VAL A 25 10.71 -2.85 -13.93
CA VAL A 25 10.03 -1.56 -13.70
C VAL A 25 10.89 -0.56 -12.91
N ASP A 26 11.99 -1.03 -12.32
CA ASP A 26 13.02 -0.20 -11.71
C ASP A 26 13.68 0.75 -12.71
N ILE A 27 13.79 0.37 -13.99
CA ILE A 27 14.33 1.25 -15.05
C ILE A 27 13.47 2.51 -15.18
N PHE A 28 12.14 2.36 -15.16
CA PHE A 28 11.21 3.50 -15.25
C PHE A 28 11.31 4.43 -14.05
N ILE A 29 11.46 3.86 -12.85
CA ILE A 29 11.65 4.63 -11.62
C ILE A 29 12.93 5.45 -11.71
N VAL A 30 14.01 4.86 -12.23
CA VAL A 30 15.30 5.53 -12.45
C VAL A 30 15.19 6.65 -13.49
N ASP A 31 14.54 6.40 -14.63
CA ASP A 31 14.39 7.38 -15.70
C ASP A 31 13.58 8.61 -15.27
N PHE A 32 12.58 8.42 -14.41
CA PHE A 32 11.82 9.51 -13.79
C PHE A 32 12.53 10.17 -12.59
N GLY A 33 13.73 9.70 -12.22
CA GLY A 33 14.50 10.22 -11.09
C GLY A 33 13.87 9.94 -9.72
N ARG A 34 12.96 8.97 -9.61
CA ARG A 34 12.22 8.62 -8.38
C ARG A 34 12.93 7.56 -7.56
N TRP A 35 14.21 7.79 -7.28
CA TRP A 35 15.07 6.87 -6.52
C TRP A 35 14.51 6.49 -5.14
N ASP A 36 13.65 7.33 -4.56
CA ASP A 36 12.94 7.08 -3.31
C ASP A 36 12.03 5.84 -3.37
N LEU A 37 11.47 5.53 -4.54
CA LEU A 37 10.61 4.38 -4.75
C LEU A 37 11.39 3.05 -4.83
N LEU A 38 12.70 3.09 -5.16
CA LEU A 38 13.53 1.87 -5.26
C LEU A 38 13.71 1.16 -3.91
N ASN A 39 13.63 1.89 -2.81
CA ASN A 39 13.68 1.31 -1.45
C ASN A 39 12.48 0.40 -1.15
N TYR A 40 11.37 0.61 -1.87
CA TYR A 40 10.18 -0.21 -1.77
C TYR A 40 10.13 -1.25 -2.89
N SER A 41 10.67 -0.92 -4.07
CA SER A 41 10.50 -1.75 -5.26
C SER A 41 11.58 -2.79 -5.55
N SER A 42 12.79 -2.62 -5.01
CA SER A 42 13.91 -3.54 -5.22
C SER A 42 14.01 -4.59 -4.11
N PRO A 43 14.40 -5.86 -4.39
CA PRO A 43 14.97 -6.40 -5.63
C PRO A 43 13.99 -7.19 -6.52
N ASN A 44 12.68 -7.15 -6.26
CA ASN A 44 11.74 -8.10 -6.87
C ASN A 44 10.92 -7.46 -8.00
N ALA A 45 11.55 -7.18 -9.14
CA ALA A 45 10.90 -6.60 -10.31
C ALA A 45 9.65 -7.39 -10.74
N ASP A 46 9.66 -8.73 -10.66
CA ASP A 46 8.51 -9.58 -10.97
C ASP A 46 7.28 -9.24 -10.11
N PHE A 47 7.48 -9.00 -8.81
CA PHE A 47 6.40 -8.63 -7.89
C PHE A 47 5.79 -7.26 -8.25
N TRP A 48 6.61 -6.29 -8.62
CA TRP A 48 6.14 -4.94 -8.97
C TRP A 48 5.47 -4.91 -10.35
N THR A 49 6.01 -5.66 -11.30
CA THR A 49 5.37 -5.91 -12.59
C THR A 49 4.02 -6.63 -12.42
N HIS A 50 3.94 -7.60 -11.50
CA HIS A 50 2.66 -8.23 -11.14
C HIS A 50 1.67 -7.20 -10.59
N GLY A 51 2.10 -6.36 -9.63
CA GLY A 51 1.27 -5.34 -9.02
C GLY A 51 0.69 -4.36 -10.05
N PHE A 52 1.52 -3.86 -10.96
CA PHE A 52 1.06 -2.97 -12.02
C PHE A 52 0.13 -3.68 -13.01
N SER A 53 0.59 -4.79 -13.60
CA SER A 53 -0.17 -5.49 -14.64
C SER A 53 -1.56 -5.93 -14.18
N LYS A 54 -1.70 -6.37 -12.93
CA LYS A 54 -2.94 -6.91 -12.36
C LYS A 54 -3.84 -5.90 -11.67
N HIS A 55 -3.29 -4.83 -11.10
CA HIS A 55 -4.07 -3.91 -10.28
C HIS A 55 -4.12 -2.51 -10.88
N ALA A 56 -2.97 -1.93 -11.22
CA ALA A 56 -2.91 -0.56 -11.75
C ALA A 56 -3.70 -0.42 -13.06
N THR A 57 -3.57 -1.40 -13.96
CA THR A 57 -4.28 -1.35 -15.25
C THR A 57 -5.78 -1.20 -15.08
N CYS A 58 -6.33 -1.79 -14.01
CA CYS A 58 -7.74 -1.80 -13.60
C CYS A 58 -8.20 -0.55 -12.85
N THR A 59 -7.29 0.36 -12.51
CA THR A 59 -7.59 1.59 -11.77
C THR A 59 -7.64 2.75 -12.76
N SER A 60 -8.85 3.25 -13.04
CA SER A 60 -9.10 4.23 -14.11
C SER A 60 -8.40 5.58 -13.91
N THR A 61 -8.01 5.94 -12.69
CA THR A 61 -7.26 7.18 -12.43
C THR A 61 -5.83 7.13 -12.95
N PHE A 62 -5.29 5.94 -13.26
CA PHE A 62 -4.01 5.76 -13.95
C PHE A 62 -4.19 5.55 -15.45
N ASP A 63 -5.29 6.03 -16.04
CA ASP A 63 -5.45 6.07 -17.49
C ASP A 63 -4.53 7.09 -18.12
N VAL A 64 -3.74 6.69 -19.13
CA VAL A 64 -2.97 7.59 -19.99
C VAL A 64 -3.80 8.78 -20.47
N ALA A 65 -5.10 8.58 -20.76
CA ALA A 65 -6.02 9.65 -21.12
C ALA A 65 -6.17 10.73 -20.04
N CYS A 66 -5.86 10.44 -18.77
CA CYS A 66 -5.81 11.40 -17.67
C CYS A 66 -4.49 12.20 -17.62
N TYR A 67 -3.46 11.80 -18.37
CA TYR A 67 -2.15 12.45 -18.46
C TYR A 67 -1.96 13.29 -19.73
N GLU A 68 -2.82 13.10 -20.73
CA GLU A 68 -2.81 13.88 -21.97
C GLU A 68 -3.02 15.38 -21.71
N PRO A 69 -2.41 16.28 -22.51
CA PRO A 69 -1.65 16.00 -23.73
C PRO A 69 -0.14 15.76 -23.52
N ASP A 70 0.36 15.94 -22.29
CA ASP A 70 1.81 15.99 -22.01
C ASP A 70 2.35 14.66 -21.44
N TYR A 71 1.64 13.56 -21.70
CA TYR A 71 1.98 12.24 -21.15
C TYR A 71 3.41 11.85 -21.52
N LYS A 72 4.18 11.48 -20.49
CA LYS A 72 5.49 10.86 -20.66
C LYS A 72 5.34 9.35 -20.54
N GLU A 73 5.93 8.61 -21.47
CA GLU A 73 5.88 7.15 -21.45
C GLU A 73 6.31 6.61 -20.07
N HIS A 74 5.46 5.77 -19.47
CA HIS A 74 5.58 5.17 -18.12
C HIS A 74 5.30 6.08 -16.92
N GLU A 75 4.82 7.30 -17.13
CA GLU A 75 4.41 8.20 -16.03
C GLU A 75 3.27 7.60 -15.19
N ASP A 76 2.33 6.92 -15.83
CA ASP A 76 1.22 6.22 -15.18
C ASP A 76 1.70 5.11 -14.23
N THR A 77 2.75 4.40 -14.63
CA THR A 77 3.39 3.32 -13.88
C THR A 77 4.09 3.86 -12.64
N VAL A 78 4.89 4.92 -12.81
CA VAL A 78 5.61 5.55 -11.70
C VAL A 78 4.63 6.15 -10.69
N ASN A 79 3.57 6.82 -11.17
CA ASN A 79 2.55 7.41 -10.30
C ASN A 79 1.70 6.36 -9.56
N PHE A 80 1.45 5.20 -10.18
CA PHE A 80 0.84 4.08 -9.48
C PHE A 80 1.72 3.62 -8.30
N TYR A 81 3.01 3.43 -8.51
CA TYR A 81 3.91 3.02 -7.42
C TYR A 81 4.05 4.08 -6.33
N ASP A 82 4.11 5.34 -6.71
CA ASP A 82 4.11 6.45 -5.76
C ASP A 82 2.84 6.43 -4.90
N SER A 83 1.67 6.20 -5.51
CA SER A 83 0.41 6.11 -4.78
C SER A 83 0.41 4.96 -3.76
N VAL A 84 0.96 3.80 -4.13
CA VAL A 84 1.07 2.62 -3.25
C VAL A 84 2.04 2.88 -2.09
N VAL A 85 3.17 3.55 -2.35
CA VAL A 85 4.14 3.90 -1.31
C VAL A 85 3.56 4.97 -0.38
N CYS A 86 2.89 5.98 -0.92
CA CYS A 86 2.19 7.01 -0.14
C CYS A 86 1.15 6.39 0.78
N ALA A 87 0.32 5.48 0.27
CA ALA A 87 -0.61 4.67 1.04
C ALA A 87 0.08 3.90 2.18
N PHE A 88 1.15 3.18 1.87
CA PHE A 88 1.88 2.39 2.85
C PHE A 88 2.45 3.26 3.99
N GLN A 89 3.00 4.43 3.66
CA GLN A 89 3.54 5.37 4.64
C GLN A 89 2.44 6.05 5.45
N GLN A 90 1.29 6.36 4.84
CA GLN A 90 0.16 6.99 5.53
C GLN A 90 -0.50 6.07 6.56
N TYR A 91 -0.48 4.76 6.32
CA TYR A 91 -1.07 3.76 7.21
C TYR A 91 -0.02 2.78 7.75
N PRO A 92 0.92 3.23 8.61
CA PRO A 92 1.99 2.40 9.15
C PRO A 92 1.42 1.41 10.18
N THR A 93 0.82 0.34 9.68
CA THR A 93 0.00 -0.61 10.45
C THR A 93 0.75 -1.17 11.66
N TRP A 94 2.06 -1.41 11.51
CA TRP A 94 2.93 -1.76 12.63
C TRP A 94 2.94 -0.70 13.74
N GLY A 95 3.18 0.56 13.39
CA GLY A 95 3.18 1.67 14.34
C GLY A 95 1.81 1.91 14.96
N MET A 96 0.75 1.66 14.20
CA MET A 96 -0.64 1.72 14.68
C MET A 96 -0.92 0.64 15.74
N PHE A 97 -0.41 -0.59 15.56
CA PHE A 97 -0.54 -1.66 16.56
C PHE A 97 0.36 -1.44 17.77
N ALA A 98 1.60 -1.03 17.53
CA ALA A 98 2.60 -0.84 18.58
C ALA A 98 2.25 0.31 19.54
N VAL A 99 1.29 1.18 19.15
CA VAL A 99 0.95 2.47 19.80
C VAL A 99 2.20 3.05 20.45
N TYR A 100 3.11 3.56 19.61
CA TYR A 100 4.42 3.99 20.06
C TYR A 100 4.32 4.88 21.30
N GLU A 101 4.87 4.34 22.37
CA GLU A 101 5.29 5.05 23.56
C GLU A 101 6.27 6.14 23.12
N SER A 102 5.87 7.42 23.20
CA SER A 102 6.87 8.47 23.33
C SER A 102 7.16 8.66 24.80
N ILE A 103 8.24 8.03 25.23
CA ILE A 103 9.37 8.65 25.95
C ILE A 103 9.01 9.98 26.64
N SER A 104 9.15 9.97 27.96
CA SER A 104 9.28 11.16 28.82
C SER A 104 10.22 12.20 28.20
N PHE A 105 9.70 13.38 27.90
CA PHE A 105 10.50 14.60 27.89
C PHE A 105 9.80 15.62 28.78
N GLU A 106 10.49 16.02 29.84
CA GLU A 106 10.14 17.21 30.60
C GLU A 106 10.00 18.40 29.64
N SER A 107 8.90 19.14 29.80
CA SER A 107 8.72 20.53 29.39
C SER A 107 9.18 20.93 27.97
N LEU A 108 8.28 20.90 26.98
CA LEU A 108 8.23 21.94 25.96
C LEU A 108 6.81 22.02 25.37
N SER A 109 6.17 23.16 25.64
CA SER A 109 4.87 23.57 25.13
C SER A 109 4.93 23.75 23.61
N VAL A 110 4.34 22.84 22.86
CA VAL A 110 3.85 23.11 21.50
C VAL A 110 2.43 22.58 21.42
N GLN A 111 1.47 23.50 21.31
CA GLN A 111 0.06 23.20 21.02
C GLN A 111 -0.04 22.64 19.59
N GLY A 112 0.21 21.34 19.43
CA GLY A 112 -0.21 20.53 18.30
C GLY A 112 -1.43 19.68 18.67
N PRO A 113 -2.12 19.06 17.70
CA PRO A 113 -3.31 18.25 17.97
C PRO A 113 -2.95 17.13 18.95
N THR A 114 -3.73 17.03 20.02
CA THR A 114 -3.55 16.12 21.15
C THR A 114 -3.16 14.72 20.69
N ARG A 115 -1.94 14.30 21.04
CA ARG A 115 -1.45 12.94 20.84
C ARG A 115 -2.38 11.98 21.60
N ALA A 116 -3.11 11.13 20.89
CA ALA A 116 -4.04 10.20 21.51
C ALA A 116 -3.27 9.24 22.43
N VAL A 117 -3.53 9.32 23.74
CA VAL A 117 -3.02 8.38 24.74
C VAL A 117 -3.94 7.17 24.73
N TYR A 118 -3.53 6.09 24.07
CA TYR A 118 -4.31 4.85 24.05
C TYR A 118 -3.97 4.00 25.29
N PRO A 119 -4.96 3.30 25.88
CA PRO A 119 -4.73 2.46 27.05
C PRO A 119 -3.77 1.30 26.69
N SER A 120 -2.96 0.84 27.65
CA SER A 120 -2.02 -0.28 27.46
C SER A 120 -2.70 -1.56 26.95
N SER A 121 -4.01 -1.72 27.19
CA SER A 121 -4.84 -2.81 26.68
C SER A 121 -5.04 -2.80 25.16
N MET A 122 -4.69 -1.71 24.49
CA MET A 122 -4.82 -1.51 23.04
C MET A 122 -3.47 -1.68 22.30
N ARG A 123 -2.38 -1.96 23.03
CA ARG A 123 -1.07 -2.25 22.42
C ARG A 123 -1.00 -3.68 21.93
N ILE A 124 -0.73 -3.85 20.64
CA ILE A 124 -0.56 -5.15 19.98
C ILE A 124 0.88 -5.21 19.46
N ALA A 125 1.65 -6.16 19.96
CA ALA A 125 3.02 -6.42 19.51
C ALA A 125 3.15 -7.91 19.15
N PRO A 126 3.99 -8.29 18.18
CA PRO A 126 4.22 -9.71 17.93
C PRO A 126 4.70 -10.41 19.17
N SER A 127 4.13 -11.58 19.40
CA SER A 127 4.45 -12.41 20.54
C SER A 127 4.30 -13.86 20.15
N ASN A 128 5.16 -14.70 20.72
CA ASN A 128 5.05 -16.16 20.66
C ASN A 128 4.28 -16.73 21.86
N ILE A 129 3.86 -15.89 22.81
CA ILE A 129 3.20 -16.31 24.06
C ILE A 129 1.87 -15.57 24.32
N ILE A 130 1.66 -14.40 23.71
CA ILE A 130 0.42 -13.63 23.79
C ILE A 130 -0.33 -13.75 22.47
N SER A 131 -1.61 -14.10 22.54
CA SER A 131 -2.53 -14.04 21.41
C SER A 131 -3.49 -12.86 21.56
N TYR A 132 -3.95 -12.34 20.43
CA TYR A 132 -4.91 -11.25 20.37
C TYR A 132 -6.16 -11.70 19.63
N THR A 133 -7.32 -11.25 20.10
CA THR A 133 -8.58 -11.50 19.41
C THR A 133 -8.70 -10.62 18.16
N LEU A 134 -9.44 -11.09 17.16
CA LEU A 134 -9.74 -10.30 15.96
C LEU A 134 -10.43 -8.97 16.30
N LYS A 135 -11.25 -8.94 17.36
CA LYS A 135 -11.90 -7.72 17.84
C LYS A 135 -10.88 -6.69 18.32
N GLN A 136 -9.90 -7.09 19.13
CA GLN A 136 -8.83 -6.19 19.59
C GLN A 136 -8.07 -5.59 18.42
N ILE A 137 -7.69 -6.40 17.43
CA ILE A 137 -6.98 -5.96 16.22
C ILE A 137 -7.81 -4.93 15.44
N LYS A 138 -9.09 -5.21 15.22
CA LYS A 138 -10.00 -4.32 14.49
C LYS A 138 -10.25 -3.01 15.24
N ASP A 139 -10.46 -3.06 16.55
CA ASP A 139 -10.75 -1.87 17.36
C ASP A 139 -9.57 -0.88 17.36
N VAL A 140 -8.33 -1.38 17.43
CA VAL A 140 -7.11 -0.55 17.34
C VAL A 140 -7.08 0.25 16.05
N LEU A 141 -7.30 -0.43 14.92
CA LEU A 141 -7.21 0.20 13.61
C LEU A 141 -8.42 1.08 13.32
N LEU A 142 -9.63 0.66 13.71
CA LEU A 142 -10.82 1.50 13.63
C LEU A 142 -10.63 2.83 14.37
N SER A 143 -9.99 2.81 15.54
CA SER A 143 -9.76 4.03 16.32
C SER A 143 -8.78 5.03 15.68
N GLN A 144 -7.94 4.56 14.76
CA GLN A 144 -6.88 5.36 14.12
C GLN A 144 -7.21 5.74 12.68
N THR A 145 -7.81 4.82 11.92
CA THR A 145 -8.08 5.00 10.48
C THR A 145 -9.54 5.33 10.20
N ARG A 146 -10.43 5.16 11.20
CA ARG A 146 -11.90 5.21 11.03
C ARG A 146 -12.44 4.17 10.04
N ALA A 147 -11.65 3.16 9.71
CA ALA A 147 -12.02 2.05 8.84
C ALA A 147 -11.59 0.73 9.48
N ILE A 148 -12.31 -0.35 9.17
CA ILE A 148 -11.94 -1.70 9.60
C ILE A 148 -11.30 -2.40 8.40
N PRO A 149 -9.99 -2.66 8.41
CA PRO A 149 -9.36 -3.43 7.34
C PRO A 149 -9.85 -4.88 7.35
N TYR A 150 -9.78 -5.51 6.18
CA TYR A 150 -9.89 -6.96 6.08
C TYR A 150 -8.63 -7.61 6.65
N PHE A 151 -8.77 -8.71 7.38
CA PHE A 151 -7.66 -9.48 7.92
C PHE A 151 -7.75 -10.93 7.46
N ASP A 152 -6.63 -11.44 6.97
CA ASP A 152 -6.45 -12.85 6.64
C ASP A 152 -5.55 -13.53 7.68
N CYS A 153 -5.97 -14.72 8.10
CA CYS A 153 -5.26 -15.53 9.09
C CYS A 153 -4.91 -16.91 8.51
N MET A 154 -3.67 -17.34 8.72
CA MET A 154 -3.18 -18.68 8.45
C MET A 154 -3.38 -19.64 9.63
N ASN A 155 -2.99 -20.90 9.42
CA ASN A 155 -2.89 -21.93 10.45
C ASN A 155 -4.21 -22.09 11.22
N ASN A 156 -5.27 -22.43 10.48
CA ASN A 156 -6.62 -22.59 11.00
C ASN A 156 -7.15 -21.33 11.73
N GLY A 157 -6.79 -20.14 11.24
CA GLY A 157 -7.24 -18.86 11.76
C GLY A 157 -6.47 -18.31 12.96
N THR A 158 -5.34 -18.93 13.33
CA THR A 158 -4.60 -18.59 14.57
C THR A 158 -3.41 -17.66 14.36
N MET A 159 -2.93 -17.50 13.13
CA MET A 159 -1.80 -16.62 12.81
C MET A 159 -2.20 -15.52 11.85
N LEU A 160 -2.14 -14.27 12.28
CA LEU A 160 -2.37 -13.13 11.39
C LEU A 160 -1.30 -13.08 10.29
N ARG A 161 -1.71 -13.00 9.02
CA ARG A 161 -0.82 -12.95 7.86
C ARG A 161 -0.82 -11.57 7.20
N SER A 162 -1.99 -11.09 6.80
CA SER A 162 -2.13 -9.87 6.02
C SER A 162 -3.35 -9.06 6.45
N GLY A 163 -3.25 -7.76 6.22
CA GLY A 163 -4.36 -6.82 6.33
C GLY A 163 -4.52 -6.06 5.02
N ALA A 164 -5.75 -5.77 4.63
CA ALA A 164 -6.04 -4.97 3.45
C ALA A 164 -7.10 -3.90 3.78
N THR A 165 -6.76 -2.64 3.51
CA THR A 165 -7.73 -1.54 3.53
C THR A 165 -8.05 -1.22 2.08
N ALA A 166 -9.33 -1.24 1.71
CA ALA A 166 -9.74 -0.74 0.41
C ALA A 166 -9.52 0.79 0.39
N MET A 167 -8.48 1.24 -0.30
CA MET A 167 -8.31 2.65 -0.62
C MET A 167 -9.05 2.90 -1.93
N VAL A 168 -10.20 3.57 -1.86
CA VAL A 168 -10.91 4.01 -3.04
C VAL A 168 -10.19 5.23 -3.58
N TYR A 169 -9.28 5.01 -4.53
CA TYR A 169 -8.74 6.09 -5.36
C TYR A 169 -9.70 6.31 -6.52
N GLY A 170 -10.74 7.09 -6.28
CA GLY A 170 -11.71 7.50 -7.29
C GLY A 170 -12.42 8.76 -6.81
N THR A 171 -12.24 9.85 -7.55
CA THR A 171 -13.11 11.02 -7.44
C THR A 171 -14.40 10.71 -8.20
N GLU A 172 -15.52 11.20 -7.67
CA GLU A 172 -16.77 11.36 -8.42
C GLU A 172 -16.57 12.14 -9.72
#